data_AF-M3ALF3-F1
#
_entry.id   AF-M3ALF3-F1
#
_cell.length_a   1.000
_cell.length_b   1.000
_cell.length_c   1.000
_cell.angle_alpha   90.00
_cell.angle_beta   90.00
_cell.angle_gamma   90.00
#
_symmetry.space_group_name_H-M   'P 1'
#
loop_
_entity.id
_entity.type
_entity.pdbx_description
1 polymer ?
#
loop_
_entity_poly.entity_id
_entity_poly.type
_entity_poly.pdbx_seq_one_letter_code
_entity_poly.pdbx_strand_id
1 'polypeptide(L)' 'TKERPHPCHECGKCFTRREHLRRHAIIHLGQKPFACTVRGCTRAFYRSDQLLRHSRTH' A
#
# COMPACT_ATOMS: atom_id res chain seq x y z
N THR A 1 -12.56 -8.23 -22.12
CA THR A 1 -12.98 -7.04 -21.35
C THR A 1 -12.13 -6.93 -20.09
N LYS A 2 -11.41 -5.83 -19.85
CA LYS A 2 -10.67 -5.63 -18.58
C LYS A 2 -11.66 -5.15 -17.51
N GLU A 3 -12.57 -6.02 -17.10
CA GLU A 3 -13.52 -5.69 -16.04
C GLU A 3 -12.74 -5.49 -14.73
N ARG A 4 -12.98 -4.34 -14.09
CA ARG A 4 -12.43 -3.99 -12.78
C ARG A 4 -13.59 -3.94 -11.79
N PRO A 5 -14.09 -5.11 -11.32
CA PRO A 5 -15.34 -5.18 -10.57
C PRO A 5 -15.25 -4.62 -9.14
N HIS A 6 -14.06 -4.19 -8.69
CA HIS A 6 -13.83 -3.75 -7.31
C HIS A 6 -13.57 -2.24 -7.23
N PRO A 7 -14.61 -1.39 -7.17
CA PRO A 7 -14.45 0.06 -7.01
C PRO A 7 -14.08 0.45 -5.58
N CYS A 8 -13.14 1.38 -5.45
CA CYS A 8 -12.92 2.16 -4.23
C CYS A 8 -14.02 3.20 -4.11
N HIS A 9 -14.70 3.22 -2.97
CA HIS A 9 -15.83 4.13 -2.74
C HIS A 9 -15.38 5.55 -2.37
N GLU A 10 -14.14 5.72 -1.88
CA GLU A 10 -13.60 7.01 -1.49
C GLU A 10 -13.07 7.82 -2.68
N CYS A 11 -12.51 7.17 -3.71
CA CYS A 11 -11.93 7.87 -4.87
C CYS A 11 -12.37 7.35 -6.24
N GLY A 12 -13.29 6.38 -6.28
CA GLY A 12 -13.81 5.81 -7.53
C GLY A 12 -12.84 4.91 -8.31
N LYS A 13 -11.61 4.70 -7.83
CA LYS A 13 -10.63 3.83 -8.51
C LYS A 13 -11.10 2.37 -8.48
N CYS A 14 -11.26 1.77 -9.65
CA CYS A 14 -11.61 0.36 -9.76
C CYS A 14 -10.39 -0.56 -9.68
N PHE A 15 -10.53 -1.80 -9.26
CA PHE A 15 -9.45 -2.79 -9.22
C PHE A 15 -9.93 -4.10 -9.82
N THR A 16 -9.01 -4.83 -10.44
CA THR A 16 -9.27 -6.17 -10.99
C THR A 16 -9.40 -7.23 -9.90
N ARG A 17 -8.81 -6.98 -8.72
CA ARG A 17 -8.84 -7.91 -7.58
C ARG A 17 -9.16 -7.20 -6.28
N ARG A 18 -9.94 -7.86 -5.41
CA ARG A 18 -10.31 -7.36 -4.08
C ARG A 18 -9.10 -7.08 -3.19
N GLU A 19 -8.05 -7.90 -3.28
CA GLU A 19 -6.79 -7.71 -2.54
C GLU A 19 -6.13 -6.35 -2.86
N HIS A 20 -6.18 -5.93 -4.13
CA HIS A 20 -5.64 -4.65 -4.57
C HIS A 20 -6.46 -3.48 -4.04
N LEU A 21 -7.79 -3.61 -4.03
CA LEU A 21 -8.69 -2.62 -3.43
C LEU A 21 -8.43 -2.50 -1.92
N ARG A 22 -8.33 -3.62 -1.19
CA ARG A 22 -8.06 -3.60 0.26
C ARG A 22 -6.73 -2.93 0.58
N ARG A 23 -5.68 -3.27 -0.17
CA ARG A 23 -4.36 -2.62 -0.02
C ARG A 23 -4.41 -1.14 -0.37
N HIS A 24 -5.18 -0.76 -1.37
CA HIS A 24 -5.36 0.63 -1.76
C HIS A 24 -6.06 1.43 -0.65
N ALA A 25 -7.08 0.88 0.01
CA ALA A 25 -7.78 1.57 1.10
C ALA A 25 -6.86 2.06 2.24
N ILE A 26 -5.71 1.41 2.44
CA ILE A 26 -4.70 1.82 3.44
C ILE A 26 -4.21 3.26 3.17
N ILE A 27 -4.17 3.70 1.90
CA ILE A 27 -3.74 5.07 1.58
C ILE A 27 -4.72 6.12 2.10
N HIS A 28 -6.01 5.78 2.16
CA HIS A 28 -7.05 6.69 2.64
C HIS A 28 -7.05 6.79 4.16
N LEU A 29 -6.66 5.72 4.85
CA LEU A 29 -6.43 5.74 6.29
C LEU A 29 -5.21 6.59 6.69
N GLY A 30 -4.33 6.93 5.74
CA GLY A 30 -3.07 7.66 6.01
C GLY A 30 -2.07 6.86 6.87
N GLN A 31 -2.40 5.63 7.24
CA GLN A 31 -1.55 4.78 8.07
C GLN A 31 -0.49 4.10 7.21
N LYS A 32 0.75 4.09 7.69
CA LYS A 32 1.86 3.37 7.06
C LYS A 32 2.28 2.20 7.95
N PRO A 33 1.60 1.05 7.85
CA PRO A 33 1.80 -0.06 8.79
C PRO A 33 3.19 -0.69 8.72
N PHE A 34 3.94 -0.45 7.65
CA PHE A 34 5.26 -1.05 7.45
C PHE A 34 6.36 -0.04 7.76
N ALA A 35 6.78 0.04 9.02
CA ALA A 35 7.88 0.90 9.47
C ALA A 35 9.24 0.22 9.28
N CYS A 36 10.27 1.00 8.92
CA CYS A 36 11.65 0.53 8.92
C CYS A 36 12.15 0.34 10.35
N THR A 37 12.83 -0.78 10.60
CA THR A 37 13.37 -1.14 11.92
C THR A 37 14.85 -0.76 12.09
N VAL A 38 15.49 -0.25 11.03
CA VAL A 38 16.89 0.20 11.07
C VAL A 38 17.02 1.43 11.95
N ARG A 39 18.01 1.41 12.84
CA ARG A 39 18.28 2.50 13.79
C ARG A 39 18.60 3.79 13.04
N GLY A 40 17.95 4.88 13.42
CA GLY A 40 18.07 6.18 12.74
C GLY A 40 17.20 6.33 11.47
N CYS A 41 16.51 5.27 11.03
CA CYS A 41 15.56 5.36 9.91
C CYS A 41 14.12 5.47 10.42
N THR A 42 13.44 6.56 10.08
CA THR A 42 12.02 6.81 10.45
C THR A 42 11.05 6.56 9.30
N ARG A 43 11.53 5.95 8.20
CA ARG A 43 10.69 5.71 7.01
C ARG A 43 9.66 4.61 7.29
N ALA A 44 8.41 4.89 6.92
CA ALA A 44 7.34 3.91 6.91
C ALA A 44 6.67 3.87 5.52
N PHE A 45 6.03 2.75 5.22
CA PHE A 45 5.47 2.43 3.91
C PHE A 45 4.05 1.86 4.01
N TYR A 46 3.29 1.97 2.92
CA TYR A 46 1.95 1.41 2.80
C TYR A 46 1.95 -0.08 2.44
N ARG A 47 3.10 -0.61 1.97
CA ARG A 47 3.23 -2.00 1.53
C ARG A 47 4.54 -2.62 2.00
N SER A 48 4.51 -3.92 2.26
CA SER A 48 5.68 -4.72 2.64
C SER A 48 6.75 -4.77 1.55
N ASP A 49 6.38 -4.84 0.27
CA ASP A 49 7.32 -4.83 -0.86
C ASP A 49 8.13 -3.54 -0.93
N GLN A 50 7.51 -2.42 -0.57
CA GLN A 50 8.18 -1.11 -0.52
C GLN A 50 9.20 -1.06 0.61
N LEU A 51 8.83 -1.56 1.80
CA LEU A 51 9.74 -1.68 2.93
C LEU A 51 10.92 -2.62 2.59
N LEU A 52 10.65 -3.79 2.00
CA LEU A 52 11.69 -4.75 1.62
C LEU A 52 12.65 -4.18 0.56
N ARG A 53 12.14 -3.40 -0.39
CA ARG A 53 13.00 -2.72 -1.36
C ARG A 53 13.82 -1.62 -0.68
N HIS A 54 13.21 -0.86 0.23
CA HIS A 54 13.90 0.17 0.98
C HIS A 54 14.99 -0.41 1.91
N SER A 55 14.74 -1.57 2.53
CA SER A 55 15.73 -2.17 3.43
C SER A 55 17.03 -2.56 2.72
N ARG A 56 16.99 -2.75 1.39
CA ARG A 56 18.18 -2.98 0.55
C ARG A 56 19.01 -1.73 0.26
N THR A 57 18.52 -0.56 0.67
CA THR A 57 19.20 0.75 0.48
C THR A 57 19.96 1.20 1.72
N HIS A 58 19.85 0.43 2.81
CA HIS A 58 20.73 0.52 3.96
C HIS A 58 21.96 -0.34 3.71
#